data_AF-A0A962IDC0-F1
#
_entry.id   AF-A0A962IDC0-F1
#
_cell.length_a   1.000
_cell.length_b   1.000
_cell.length_c   1.000
_cell.angle_alpha   90.00
_cell.angle_beta   90.00
_cell.angle_gamma   90.00
#
_symmetry.space_group_name_H-M   'P 1'
#
loop_
_entity.id
_entity.type
_entity.pdbx_description
1 polymer ?
#
loop_
_entity_poly.entity_id
_entity_poly.type
_entity_poly.pdbx_seq_one_letter_code
_entity_poly.pdbx_strand_id
1 'polypeptide(L)'
;MRTAALLLLLTLPALSACQRTASDPTLQKAPVAAVSVADDAGSTTAAAAPPVEERQTEQYRLRIERSAMAPTHLALRRAVEAHLAQQRDQFVGQALAAQEEGFQFDQPWELQLQVQPTLQRDDLIVLELTGSEYTGGAHGLPLLASFVYLPPPADQVLAIEDWFDGDAVWAPLSEAALAALVQVFTERDGQPPNADAIEWFGTGAGPDPANFAHYVPLLDEAGLI
;
A
#
# COMPACT_ATOMS: atom_id res chain seq x y z
N MET A 1 55.36 36.09 -51.17
CA MET A 1 54.86 36.97 -50.09
C MET A 1 54.47 36.07 -48.93
N ARG A 2 55.06 36.33 -47.77
CA ARG A 2 54.90 35.55 -46.53
C ARG A 2 53.72 36.16 -45.76
N THR A 3 52.71 35.37 -45.41
CA THR A 3 51.67 35.77 -44.45
C THR A 3 51.60 34.76 -43.34
N ALA A 4 52.00 35.22 -42.16
CA ALA A 4 51.87 34.55 -40.88
C ALA A 4 50.39 34.46 -40.49
N ALA A 5 49.97 33.33 -39.93
CA ALA A 5 48.69 33.18 -39.24
C ALA A 5 48.96 32.69 -37.82
N LEU A 6 48.41 33.47 -36.89
CA LEU A 6 48.61 33.49 -35.45
C LEU A 6 48.11 32.18 -34.79
N LEU A 7 48.95 31.58 -33.94
CA LEU A 7 48.51 30.62 -32.93
C LEU A 7 47.69 31.37 -31.85
N LEU A 8 46.46 30.93 -31.61
CA LEU A 8 45.72 31.25 -30.39
C LEU A 8 45.42 29.95 -29.64
N LEU A 9 46.22 29.67 -28.61
CA LEU A 9 45.98 28.62 -27.63
C LEU A 9 44.76 28.99 -26.79
N LEU A 10 43.69 28.19 -26.84
CA LEU A 10 42.61 28.24 -25.87
C LEU A 10 42.84 27.16 -24.81
N THR A 11 43.15 27.60 -23.60
CA THR A 11 43.39 26.80 -22.40
C THR A 11 42.08 26.22 -21.84
N LEU A 12 41.97 24.89 -21.79
CA LEU A 12 40.92 24.17 -21.06
C LEU A 12 41.20 24.22 -19.54
N PRO A 13 40.24 24.62 -18.69
CA PRO A 13 40.35 24.40 -17.26
C PRO A 13 39.96 22.95 -16.91
N ALA A 14 40.91 22.23 -16.32
CA ALA A 14 40.68 20.96 -15.63
C ALA A 14 40.04 21.23 -14.27
N LEU A 15 38.81 20.76 -14.07
CA LEU A 15 38.19 20.64 -12.75
C LEU A 15 38.34 19.18 -12.28
N SER A 16 39.35 18.94 -11.45
CA SER A 16 39.46 17.76 -10.58
C SER A 16 39.33 18.21 -9.12
N ALA A 17 38.25 17.78 -8.47
CA ALA A 17 38.15 17.51 -7.03
C ALA A 17 36.75 16.88 -6.80
N CYS A 18 36.62 15.55 -6.72
CA CYS A 18 36.77 14.75 -5.50
C CYS A 18 36.12 15.39 -4.26
N GLN A 19 34.84 15.07 -4.04
CA GLN A 19 34.39 14.48 -2.78
C GLN A 19 33.20 13.56 -3.06
N ARG A 20 33.48 12.26 -2.99
CA ARG A 20 32.50 11.18 -3.04
C ARG A 20 31.97 11.05 -1.62
N THR A 21 30.93 11.79 -1.29
CA THR A 21 30.21 11.61 -0.04
C THR A 21 29.28 10.43 -0.25
N ALA A 22 29.65 9.28 0.32
CA ALA A 22 28.74 8.17 0.51
C ALA A 22 27.69 8.64 1.52
N SER A 23 26.53 9.08 1.03
CA SER A 23 25.33 9.18 1.83
C SER A 23 24.59 7.87 1.68
N ASP A 24 24.78 7.01 2.67
CA ASP A 24 23.99 5.82 2.93
C ASP A 24 22.53 6.25 3.11
N PRO A 25 21.57 5.87 2.24
CA PRO A 25 20.16 6.11 2.52
C PRO A 25 19.72 5.05 3.52
N THR A 26 20.06 5.26 4.79
CA THR A 26 19.20 4.76 5.86
C THR A 26 17.87 5.47 5.67
N LEU A 27 16.95 4.80 4.98
CA LEU A 27 15.54 5.17 4.91
C LEU A 27 15.02 5.19 6.34
N GLN A 28 15.03 6.38 6.92
CA GLN A 28 14.46 6.64 8.21
C GLN A 28 12.95 6.62 8.04
N LYS A 29 12.37 5.43 8.28
CA LYS A 29 10.93 5.19 8.38
C LYS A 29 10.36 6.22 9.36
N ALA A 30 9.49 7.09 8.87
CA ALA A 30 8.74 8.00 9.72
C ALA A 30 7.95 7.18 10.76
N PRO A 31 8.00 7.52 12.05
CA PRO A 31 7.23 6.81 13.05
C PRO A 31 5.76 7.21 12.91
N VAL A 32 4.94 6.29 12.40
CA VAL A 32 3.50 6.34 12.66
C VAL A 32 3.36 5.98 14.14
N ALA A 33 2.83 6.92 14.93
CA ALA A 33 2.62 6.74 16.34
C ALA A 33 1.65 5.58 16.58
N ALA A 34 2.20 4.41 16.94
CA ALA A 34 1.42 3.32 17.49
C ALA A 34 1.05 3.69 18.92
N VAL A 35 -0.24 3.89 19.19
CA VAL A 35 -0.76 3.90 20.55
C VAL A 35 -0.57 2.48 21.09
N SER A 36 0.41 2.33 21.98
CA SER A 36 0.68 1.09 22.69
C SER A 36 -0.20 1.02 23.92
N VAL A 37 -1.18 0.10 23.93
CA VAL A 37 -1.84 -0.32 25.18
C VAL A 37 -1.16 -1.61 25.61
N ALA A 38 -0.51 -1.57 26.78
CA ALA A 38 0.20 -2.70 27.34
C ALA A 38 -0.77 -3.69 28.04
N ASP A 39 -0.75 -4.91 27.53
CA ASP A 39 -0.89 -6.25 28.10
C ASP A 39 -1.73 -6.50 29.38
N ASP A 40 -2.64 -7.48 29.27
CA ASP A 40 -2.83 -8.51 30.29
C ASP A 40 -2.26 -9.85 29.79
N ALA A 41 -1.60 -10.57 30.68
CA ALA A 41 -0.68 -11.65 30.40
C ALA A 41 -1.40 -12.98 30.09
N GLY A 42 -1.13 -13.56 28.92
CA GLY A 42 -1.61 -14.89 28.53
C GLY A 42 -0.68 -15.62 27.57
N SER A 43 0.18 -16.49 28.12
CA SER A 43 0.87 -17.62 27.45
C SER A 43 1.74 -17.33 26.22
N THR A 44 3.05 -17.16 26.46
CA THR A 44 4.08 -17.20 25.41
C THR A 44 4.28 -18.65 24.93
N THR A 45 3.41 -19.10 24.03
CA THR A 45 3.82 -20.10 23.04
C THR A 45 4.69 -19.36 22.04
N ALA A 46 5.88 -19.87 21.71
CA ALA A 46 6.70 -19.30 20.64
C ALA A 46 5.82 -19.18 19.38
N ALA A 47 5.46 -17.95 19.02
CA ALA A 47 4.58 -17.69 17.90
C ALA A 47 5.25 -18.29 16.66
N ALA A 48 4.59 -19.27 16.03
CA ALA A 48 5.04 -19.78 14.76
C ALA A 48 5.20 -18.60 13.79
N ALA A 49 6.29 -18.59 13.01
CA ALA A 49 6.46 -17.58 11.97
C ALA A 49 5.21 -17.55 11.07
N PRO A 50 4.77 -16.36 10.63
CA PRO A 50 3.59 -16.24 9.79
C PRO A 50 3.75 -17.12 8.55
N PRO A 51 2.69 -17.80 8.08
CA PRO A 51 2.72 -18.50 6.80
C PRO A 51 3.19 -17.57 5.67
N VAL A 52 4.20 -18.02 4.93
CA VAL A 52 4.74 -17.31 3.75
C VAL A 52 4.60 -18.19 2.52
N GLU A 53 4.00 -17.63 1.47
CA GLU A 53 4.06 -18.16 0.11
C GLU A 53 5.11 -17.37 -0.67
N GLU A 54 6.10 -18.07 -1.22
CA GLU A 54 7.16 -17.47 -2.02
C GLU A 54 7.30 -18.22 -3.34
N ARG A 55 7.50 -17.45 -4.41
CA ARG A 55 7.87 -17.98 -5.72
C ARG A 55 8.84 -17.03 -6.40
N GLN A 56 9.86 -17.60 -7.03
CA GLN A 56 10.82 -16.84 -7.82
C GLN A 56 11.08 -17.54 -9.15
N THR A 57 11.04 -16.76 -10.23
CA THR A 57 11.34 -17.15 -11.60
C THR A 57 12.27 -16.10 -12.21
N GLU A 58 12.62 -16.25 -13.49
CA GLU A 58 13.34 -15.22 -14.22
C GLU A 58 12.45 -13.99 -14.51
N GLN A 59 11.14 -14.20 -14.69
CA GLN A 59 10.17 -13.18 -15.08
C GLN A 59 9.61 -12.42 -13.88
N TYR A 60 9.42 -13.10 -12.75
CA TYR A 60 8.81 -12.50 -11.56
C TYR A 60 9.25 -13.12 -10.23
N ARG A 61 9.09 -12.34 -9.16
CA ARG A 61 9.16 -12.71 -7.75
C ARG A 61 7.82 -12.42 -7.07
N LEU A 62 7.40 -13.33 -6.22
CA LEU A 62 6.18 -13.23 -5.43
C LEU A 62 6.48 -13.60 -3.99
N ARG A 63 6.01 -12.77 -3.06
CA ARG A 63 6.03 -13.04 -1.62
C ARG A 63 4.69 -12.61 -1.01
N ILE A 64 3.98 -13.55 -0.40
CA ILE A 64 2.72 -13.30 0.31
C ILE A 64 2.85 -13.81 1.73
N GLU A 65 2.84 -12.90 2.69
CA GLU A 65 2.93 -13.20 4.11
C GLU A 65 1.57 -12.95 4.79
N ARG A 66 1.14 -13.90 5.62
CA ARG A 66 -0.18 -13.87 6.25
C ARG A 66 -0.08 -14.12 7.74
N SER A 67 -0.80 -13.33 8.52
CA SER A 67 -1.02 -13.65 9.93
C SER A 67 -1.90 -14.89 10.07
N ALA A 68 -1.64 -15.69 11.11
CA ALA A 68 -2.48 -16.85 11.41
C ALA A 68 -3.90 -16.39 11.80
N MET A 69 -4.91 -17.07 11.27
CA MET A 69 -6.31 -16.84 11.59
C MET A 69 -6.88 -18.07 12.31
N ALA A 70 -7.78 -17.85 13.26
CA ALA A 70 -8.41 -18.96 13.97
C ALA A 70 -9.17 -19.87 13.01
N PRO A 71 -9.15 -21.21 13.21
CA PRO A 71 -9.86 -22.15 12.33
C PRO A 71 -11.36 -21.90 12.24
N THR A 72 -11.95 -21.31 13.28
CA THR A 72 -13.36 -20.92 13.39
C THR A 72 -13.72 -19.69 12.56
N HIS A 73 -12.75 -18.86 12.16
CA HIS A 73 -13.00 -17.64 11.37
C HIS A 73 -13.13 -17.97 9.88
N LEU A 74 -14.15 -18.73 9.51
CA LEU A 74 -14.27 -19.30 8.17
C LEU A 74 -14.54 -18.23 7.12
N ALA A 75 -15.43 -17.25 7.40
CA ALA A 75 -15.72 -16.18 6.44
C ALA A 75 -14.50 -15.28 6.20
N LEU A 76 -13.80 -14.88 7.27
CA LEU A 76 -12.57 -14.08 7.17
C LEU A 76 -11.50 -14.78 6.33
N ARG A 77 -11.22 -16.06 6.62
CA ARG A 77 -10.24 -16.84 5.86
C ARG A 77 -10.60 -16.93 4.39
N ARG A 78 -11.87 -17.16 4.06
CA ARG A 78 -12.33 -17.21 2.66
C ARG A 78 -12.14 -15.87 1.95
N ALA A 79 -12.50 -14.76 2.60
CA ALA A 79 -12.35 -13.43 2.02
C ALA A 79 -10.88 -13.08 1.75
N VAL A 80 -10.00 -13.32 2.73
CA VAL A 80 -8.56 -13.09 2.60
C VAL A 80 -7.95 -13.94 1.49
N GLU A 81 -8.22 -15.25 1.49
CA GLU A 81 -7.65 -16.16 0.48
C GLU A 81 -8.19 -15.87 -0.93
N ALA A 82 -9.46 -15.49 -1.07
CA ALA A 82 -10.02 -15.10 -2.36
C ALA A 82 -9.34 -13.83 -2.90
N HIS A 83 -9.15 -12.81 -2.06
CA HIS A 83 -8.49 -11.58 -2.47
C HIS A 83 -7.02 -11.82 -2.84
N LEU A 84 -6.28 -12.59 -2.03
CA LEU A 84 -4.88 -12.92 -2.32
C LEU A 84 -4.74 -13.75 -3.60
N ALA A 85 -5.64 -14.70 -3.83
CA ALA A 85 -5.67 -15.48 -5.06
C ALA A 85 -5.91 -14.57 -6.28
N GLN A 86 -6.86 -13.63 -6.20
CA GLN A 86 -7.11 -12.67 -7.27
C GLN A 86 -5.86 -11.84 -7.61
N GLN A 87 -5.21 -11.24 -6.60
CA GLN A 87 -4.01 -10.42 -6.80
C GLN A 87 -2.86 -11.24 -7.40
N ARG A 88 -2.61 -12.43 -6.84
CA ARG A 88 -1.58 -13.35 -7.34
C ARG A 88 -1.85 -13.75 -8.78
N ASP A 89 -3.05 -14.22 -9.07
CA ASP A 89 -3.37 -14.82 -10.36
C ASP A 89 -3.41 -13.76 -11.46
N GLN A 90 -3.85 -12.54 -11.14
CA GLN A 90 -3.74 -11.37 -12.02
C GLN A 90 -2.26 -11.04 -12.32
N PHE A 91 -1.42 -10.87 -11.29
CA PHE A 91 -0.01 -10.55 -11.46
C PHE A 91 0.74 -11.61 -12.28
N VAL A 92 0.57 -12.89 -11.91
CA VAL A 92 1.21 -14.00 -12.63
C VAL A 92 0.70 -14.08 -14.07
N GLY A 93 -0.61 -13.88 -14.29
CA GLY A 93 -1.19 -13.84 -15.62
C GLY A 93 -0.58 -12.76 -16.51
N GLN A 94 -0.39 -11.54 -15.96
CA GLN A 94 0.27 -10.45 -16.69
C GLN A 94 1.72 -10.77 -17.04
N ALA A 95 2.49 -11.32 -16.10
CA ALA A 95 3.89 -11.68 -16.33
C ALA A 95 4.03 -12.75 -17.43
N LEU A 96 3.15 -13.75 -17.42
CA LEU A 96 3.13 -14.80 -18.44
C LEU A 96 2.71 -14.26 -19.80
N ALA A 97 1.68 -13.40 -19.87
CA ALA A 97 1.25 -12.77 -21.11
C ALA A 97 2.38 -11.91 -21.72
N ALA A 98 3.06 -11.09 -20.90
CA ALA A 98 4.19 -10.29 -21.36
C ALA A 98 5.33 -11.17 -21.90
N GLN A 99 5.61 -12.29 -21.25
CA GLN A 99 6.60 -13.26 -21.74
C GLN A 99 6.20 -13.85 -23.11
N GLU A 100 4.92 -14.24 -23.29
CA GLU A 100 4.40 -14.76 -24.56
C GLU A 100 4.49 -13.72 -25.69
N GLU A 101 4.32 -12.44 -25.36
CA GLU A 101 4.49 -11.32 -26.28
C GLU A 101 5.96 -10.96 -26.58
N GLY A 102 6.91 -11.67 -25.95
CA GLY A 102 8.35 -11.50 -26.19
C GLY A 102 8.98 -10.34 -25.41
N PHE A 103 8.30 -9.84 -24.37
CA PHE A 103 8.84 -8.81 -23.48
C PHE A 103 10.17 -9.26 -22.87
N GLN A 104 11.15 -8.35 -22.82
CA GLN A 104 12.44 -8.58 -22.20
C GLN A 104 12.44 -7.98 -20.80
N PHE A 105 12.54 -8.84 -19.79
CA PHE A 105 12.57 -8.42 -18.39
C PHE A 105 13.98 -7.96 -18.01
N ASP A 106 14.18 -6.64 -17.88
CA ASP A 106 15.44 -6.09 -17.36
C ASP A 106 15.69 -6.48 -15.91
N GLN A 107 14.61 -6.67 -15.14
CA GLN A 107 14.56 -7.22 -13.79
C GLN A 107 13.26 -8.03 -13.65
N PRO A 108 13.21 -9.06 -12.77
CA PRO A 108 11.96 -9.75 -12.47
C PRO A 108 10.93 -8.76 -11.92
N TRP A 109 9.70 -8.85 -12.42
CA TRP A 109 8.55 -8.18 -11.81
C TRP A 109 8.36 -8.65 -10.36
N GLU A 110 7.73 -7.84 -9.51
CA GLU A 110 7.57 -8.19 -8.09
C GLU A 110 6.13 -8.01 -7.60
N LEU A 111 5.64 -8.98 -6.85
CA LEU A 111 4.45 -8.83 -6.01
C LEU A 111 4.83 -9.14 -4.57
N GLN A 112 4.62 -8.17 -3.69
CA GLN A 112 4.84 -8.32 -2.26
C GLN A 112 3.56 -7.96 -1.52
N LEU A 113 2.98 -8.91 -0.79
CA LEU A 113 1.76 -8.70 -0.01
C LEU A 113 1.96 -9.16 1.43
N GLN A 114 1.40 -8.41 2.37
CA GLN A 114 1.38 -8.76 3.78
C GLN A 114 0.00 -8.52 4.38
N VAL A 115 -0.57 -9.55 5.01
CA VAL A 115 -1.84 -9.46 5.74
C VAL A 115 -1.57 -9.50 7.25
N GLN A 116 -1.90 -8.43 7.94
CA GLN A 116 -1.70 -8.28 9.38
C GLN A 116 -2.94 -7.77 10.10
N PRO A 117 -3.16 -8.18 11.36
CA PRO A 117 -4.18 -7.57 12.20
C PRO A 117 -3.81 -6.14 12.57
N THR A 118 -4.75 -5.23 12.45
CA THR A 118 -4.64 -3.86 12.99
C THR A 118 -5.58 -3.60 14.16
N LEU A 119 -6.61 -4.45 14.31
CA LEU A 119 -7.44 -4.52 15.51
C LEU A 119 -7.84 -5.98 15.77
N GLN A 120 -7.76 -6.43 17.02
CA GLN A 120 -8.22 -7.76 17.44
C GLN A 120 -8.92 -7.65 18.80
N ARG A 121 -10.21 -7.95 18.81
CA ARG A 121 -11.08 -8.06 19.98
C ARG A 121 -11.97 -9.30 19.82
N ASP A 122 -12.66 -9.66 20.90
CA ASP A 122 -13.60 -10.79 20.90
C ASP A 122 -14.80 -10.57 19.97
N ASP A 123 -15.17 -9.31 19.73
CA ASP A 123 -16.34 -8.89 18.96
C ASP A 123 -16.00 -8.26 17.60
N LEU A 124 -14.73 -7.98 17.33
CA LEU A 124 -14.28 -7.35 16.09
C LEU A 124 -12.82 -7.67 15.79
N ILE A 125 -12.54 -8.08 14.57
CA ILE A 125 -11.17 -8.23 14.05
C ILE A 125 -11.07 -7.42 12.76
N VAL A 126 -10.00 -6.64 12.65
CA VAL A 126 -9.64 -5.94 11.41
C VAL A 126 -8.28 -6.43 10.97
N LEU A 127 -8.23 -6.97 9.75
CA LEU A 127 -6.98 -7.26 9.06
C LEU A 127 -6.76 -6.25 7.95
N GLU A 128 -5.52 -5.82 7.76
CA GLU A 128 -5.11 -5.03 6.60
C GLU A 128 -4.14 -5.83 5.75
N LEU A 129 -4.36 -5.75 4.45
CA LEU A 129 -3.42 -6.13 3.42
C LEU A 129 -2.71 -4.88 2.95
N THR A 130 -1.38 -4.92 3.01
CA THR A 130 -0.52 -3.89 2.44
C THR A 130 0.53 -4.54 1.56
N GLY A 131 0.95 -3.84 0.52
CA GLY A 131 1.90 -4.40 -0.41
C GLY A 131 2.20 -3.51 -1.60
N SER A 132 2.89 -4.09 -2.57
CA SER A 132 3.13 -3.45 -3.84
C SER A 132 3.24 -4.45 -4.98
N GLU A 133 2.87 -3.98 -6.16
CA GLU A 133 3.09 -4.64 -7.44
C GLU A 133 4.05 -3.82 -8.29
N TYR A 134 5.11 -4.43 -8.80
CA TYR A 134 6.06 -3.82 -9.71
C TYR A 134 6.11 -4.61 -11.02
N THR A 135 5.66 -3.97 -12.10
CA THR A 135 5.65 -4.53 -13.46
C THR A 135 6.55 -3.73 -14.41
N GLY A 136 7.53 -3.01 -13.87
CA GLY A 136 8.42 -2.09 -14.59
C GLY A 136 8.19 -0.62 -14.20
N GLY A 137 9.01 0.28 -14.75
CA GLY A 137 8.94 1.72 -14.48
C GLY A 137 9.76 2.17 -13.26
N ALA A 138 9.41 3.34 -12.69
CA ALA A 138 10.20 4.01 -11.65
C ALA A 138 9.97 3.47 -10.23
N HIS A 139 8.78 2.95 -9.93
CA HIS A 139 8.41 2.43 -8.63
C HIS A 139 7.24 1.44 -8.75
N GLY A 140 7.01 0.63 -7.71
CA GLY A 140 5.83 -0.22 -7.61
C GLY A 140 4.54 0.58 -7.36
N LEU A 141 3.41 -0.03 -7.69
CA LEU A 141 2.08 0.44 -7.36
C LEU A 141 1.69 -0.09 -5.97
N PRO A 142 1.23 0.77 -5.04
CA PRO A 142 0.79 0.30 -3.74
C PRO A 142 -0.49 -0.54 -3.88
N LEU A 143 -0.57 -1.61 -3.10
CA LEU A 143 -1.76 -2.45 -2.96
C LEU A 143 -2.24 -2.38 -1.52
N LEU A 144 -3.54 -2.11 -1.35
CA LEU A 144 -4.20 -1.96 -0.06
C LEU A 144 -5.51 -2.73 -0.07
N ALA A 145 -5.82 -3.40 1.03
CA ALA A 145 -7.17 -3.87 1.32
C ALA A 145 -7.39 -3.95 2.83
N SER A 146 -8.64 -3.88 3.27
CA SER A 146 -9.02 -4.14 4.65
C SER A 146 -10.09 -5.23 4.71
N PHE A 147 -10.10 -5.97 5.81
CA PHE A 147 -11.08 -7.00 6.12
C PHE A 147 -11.61 -6.74 7.52
N VAL A 148 -12.81 -6.16 7.61
CA VAL A 148 -13.49 -5.91 8.87
C VAL A 148 -14.41 -7.08 9.16
N TYR A 149 -14.21 -7.76 10.28
CA TYR A 149 -14.82 -9.06 10.54
C TYR A 149 -15.44 -9.13 11.93
N LEU A 150 -16.67 -9.61 11.96
CA LEU A 150 -17.39 -10.00 13.17
C LEU A 150 -17.15 -11.49 13.45
N PRO A 151 -16.45 -11.83 14.55
CA PRO A 151 -16.25 -13.22 14.96
C PRO A 151 -17.57 -13.99 15.21
N PRO A 152 -17.51 -15.32 15.40
CA PRO A 152 -18.69 -16.10 15.73
C PRO A 152 -19.44 -15.53 16.95
N PRO A 153 -20.79 -15.54 16.95
CA PRO A 153 -21.64 -16.35 16.07
C PRO A 153 -21.97 -15.73 14.71
N ALA A 154 -21.62 -14.47 14.45
CA ALA A 154 -21.93 -13.83 13.18
C ALA A 154 -21.11 -14.44 12.02
N ASP A 155 -19.79 -14.64 12.24
CA ASP A 155 -18.83 -15.10 11.22
C ASP A 155 -19.02 -14.37 9.89
N GLN A 156 -18.94 -13.04 9.93
CA GLN A 156 -19.27 -12.16 8.81
C GLN A 156 -18.16 -11.14 8.56
N VAL A 157 -17.76 -10.99 7.30
CA VAL A 157 -16.93 -9.86 6.85
C VAL A 157 -17.86 -8.74 6.40
N LEU A 158 -17.63 -7.53 6.90
CA LEU A 158 -18.43 -6.34 6.63
C LEU A 158 -17.81 -5.55 5.47
N ALA A 159 -18.63 -5.22 4.48
CA ALA A 159 -18.35 -4.21 3.49
C ALA A 159 -18.67 -2.81 4.05
N ILE A 160 -18.22 -1.74 3.38
CA ILE A 160 -18.51 -0.37 3.87
C ILE A 160 -20.01 -0.06 3.82
N GLU A 161 -20.71 -0.67 2.89
CA GLU A 161 -22.15 -0.55 2.69
C GLU A 161 -22.96 -1.19 3.84
N ASP A 162 -22.39 -2.15 4.57
CA ASP A 162 -23.07 -2.81 5.69
C ASP A 162 -23.22 -1.88 6.92
N TRP A 163 -22.54 -0.73 6.93
CA TRP A 163 -22.59 0.24 8.03
C TRP A 163 -23.74 1.25 7.92
N PHE A 164 -24.37 1.36 6.75
CA PHE A 164 -25.28 2.45 6.46
C PHE A 164 -26.60 1.95 5.86
N ASP A 165 -27.69 2.60 6.27
CA ASP A 165 -29.00 2.38 5.68
C ASP A 165 -29.14 3.19 4.38
N GLY A 166 -28.79 2.56 3.26
CA GLY A 166 -29.00 3.10 1.90
C GLY A 166 -27.99 4.18 1.47
N ASP A 167 -28.21 4.74 0.29
CA ASP A 167 -27.16 5.48 -0.46
C ASP A 167 -27.00 6.95 -0.08
N ALA A 168 -27.78 7.47 0.86
CA ALA A 168 -27.75 8.88 1.24
C ALA A 168 -26.42 9.31 1.90
N VAL A 169 -25.61 8.35 2.35
CA VAL A 169 -24.33 8.58 3.04
C VAL A 169 -23.19 8.98 2.09
N TRP A 170 -23.21 8.54 0.83
CA TRP A 170 -22.03 8.60 -0.04
C TRP A 170 -21.65 10.03 -0.44
N ALA A 171 -22.63 10.90 -0.67
CA ALA A 171 -22.36 12.30 -1.01
C ALA A 171 -21.73 13.08 0.16
N PRO A 172 -22.28 13.06 1.39
CA PRO A 172 -21.62 13.65 2.56
C PRO A 172 -20.24 13.05 2.85
N LEU A 173 -20.09 11.73 2.70
CA LEU A 173 -18.81 11.05 2.94
C LEU A 173 -17.75 11.49 1.92
N SER A 174 -18.13 11.61 0.64
CA SER A 174 -17.29 12.15 -0.43
C SER A 174 -16.84 13.58 -0.17
N GLU A 175 -17.75 14.45 0.28
CA GLU A 175 -17.43 15.84 0.63
C GLU A 175 -16.43 15.90 1.80
N ALA A 176 -16.66 15.10 2.84
CA ALA A 176 -15.76 15.02 3.99
C ALA A 176 -14.38 14.48 3.62
N ALA A 177 -14.31 13.43 2.79
CA ALA A 177 -13.07 12.85 2.32
C ALA A 177 -12.27 13.85 1.46
N LEU A 178 -12.93 14.55 0.54
CA LEU A 178 -12.28 15.58 -0.27
C LEU A 178 -11.75 16.73 0.59
N ALA A 179 -12.53 17.18 1.57
CA ALA A 179 -12.09 18.22 2.51
C ALA A 179 -10.85 17.78 3.31
N ALA A 180 -10.83 16.54 3.80
CA ALA A 180 -9.69 15.96 4.51
C ALA A 180 -8.44 15.86 3.62
N LEU A 181 -8.59 15.43 2.36
CA LEU A 181 -7.48 15.38 1.39
C LEU A 181 -6.90 16.77 1.11
N VAL A 182 -7.77 17.78 0.93
CA VAL A 182 -7.35 19.18 0.74
C VAL A 182 -6.59 19.68 1.97
N GLN A 183 -7.06 19.36 3.17
CA GLN A 183 -6.39 19.73 4.42
C GLN A 183 -5.00 19.10 4.49
N VAL A 184 -4.87 17.78 4.33
CA VAL A 184 -3.59 17.06 4.40
C VAL A 184 -2.60 17.58 3.35
N PHE A 185 -3.07 17.85 2.13
CA PHE A 185 -2.24 18.45 1.08
C PHE A 185 -1.72 19.83 1.51
N THR A 186 -2.61 20.69 2.02
CA THR A 186 -2.27 22.05 2.42
C THR A 186 -1.27 22.07 3.57
N GLU A 187 -1.43 21.17 4.54
CA GLU A 187 -0.51 21.03 5.68
C GLU A 187 0.88 20.56 5.22
N ARG A 188 0.94 19.61 4.27
CA ARG A 188 2.19 19.11 3.70
C ARG A 188 2.94 20.15 2.87
N ASP A 189 2.22 20.87 2.01
CA ASP A 189 2.83 21.73 0.98
C ASP A 189 2.82 23.22 1.33
N GLY A 190 2.14 23.61 2.42
CA GLY A 190 2.03 24.99 2.88
C GLY A 190 1.15 25.88 2.00
N GLN A 191 0.43 25.31 1.03
CA GLN A 191 -0.49 26.01 0.14
C GLN A 191 -1.62 25.08 -0.30
N PRO A 192 -2.82 25.61 -0.61
CA PRO A 192 -3.93 24.80 -1.07
C PRO A 192 -3.62 24.13 -2.42
N PRO A 193 -4.24 22.97 -2.71
CA PRO A 193 -4.14 22.32 -4.00
C PRO A 193 -4.70 23.21 -5.12
N ASN A 194 -4.16 23.07 -6.33
CA ASN A 194 -4.71 23.70 -7.52
C ASN A 194 -5.94 22.93 -8.04
N ALA A 195 -6.61 23.46 -9.06
CA ALA A 195 -7.82 22.85 -9.62
C ALA A 195 -7.59 21.42 -10.14
N ASP A 196 -6.47 21.19 -10.82
CA ASP A 196 -6.12 19.87 -11.37
C ASP A 196 -5.95 18.81 -10.26
N ALA A 197 -5.32 19.19 -9.15
CA ALA A 197 -5.16 18.30 -8.00
C ALA A 197 -6.51 18.01 -7.32
N ILE A 198 -7.40 19.00 -7.22
CA ILE A 198 -8.75 18.81 -6.68
C ILE A 198 -9.57 17.87 -7.56
N GLU A 199 -9.49 18.02 -8.89
CA GLU A 199 -10.14 17.11 -9.83
C GLU A 199 -9.61 15.68 -9.65
N TRP A 200 -8.29 15.53 -9.52
CA TRP A 200 -7.66 14.23 -9.30
C TRP A 200 -8.12 13.59 -7.97
N PHE A 201 -8.20 14.35 -6.87
CA PHE A 201 -8.76 13.85 -5.62
C PHE A 201 -10.21 13.39 -5.79
N GLY A 202 -11.02 14.12 -6.56
CA GLY A 202 -12.40 13.75 -6.86
C GLY A 202 -12.55 12.38 -7.54
N THR A 203 -11.53 11.93 -8.29
CA THR A 203 -11.58 10.59 -8.91
C THR A 203 -11.52 9.45 -7.90
N GLY A 204 -10.80 9.64 -6.78
CA GLY A 204 -10.65 8.64 -5.72
C GLY A 204 -11.47 8.91 -4.46
N ALA A 205 -12.14 10.07 -4.36
CA ALA A 205 -12.97 10.46 -3.22
C ALA A 205 -14.42 10.78 -3.63
N GLY A 206 -14.83 10.48 -4.86
CA GLY A 206 -16.20 10.67 -5.34
C GLY A 206 -17.22 9.79 -4.58
N PRO A 207 -18.53 10.06 -4.73
CA PRO A 207 -19.61 9.40 -3.97
C PRO A 207 -19.93 7.99 -4.50
N ASP A 208 -18.91 7.20 -4.77
CA ASP A 208 -19.00 5.79 -5.13
C ASP A 208 -18.55 4.95 -3.92
N PRO A 209 -19.37 3.99 -3.43
CA PRO A 209 -18.98 3.09 -2.34
C PRO A 209 -17.61 2.43 -2.54
N ALA A 210 -17.25 2.12 -3.79
CA ALA A 210 -15.97 1.48 -4.12
C ALA A 210 -14.76 2.33 -3.72
N ASN A 211 -14.88 3.66 -3.69
CA ASN A 211 -13.82 4.57 -3.22
C ASN A 211 -13.55 4.44 -1.71
N PHE A 212 -14.50 3.86 -0.96
CA PHE A 212 -14.45 3.70 0.49
C PHE A 212 -14.37 2.23 0.92
N ALA A 213 -14.23 1.29 -0.03
CA ALA A 213 -14.15 -0.14 0.24
C ALA A 213 -12.93 -0.54 1.11
N HIS A 214 -11.93 0.34 1.19
CA HIS A 214 -10.80 0.21 2.10
C HIS A 214 -10.99 1.16 3.28
N TYR A 215 -11.33 0.58 4.42
CA TYR A 215 -11.58 1.34 5.64
C TYR A 215 -11.16 0.53 6.88
N VAL A 216 -10.81 1.26 7.93
CA VAL A 216 -10.52 0.72 9.24
C VAL A 216 -11.43 1.46 10.22
N PRO A 217 -12.37 0.79 10.91
CA PRO A 217 -13.20 1.44 11.89
C PRO A 217 -12.34 1.98 13.03
N LEU A 218 -12.60 3.23 13.41
CA LEU A 218 -11.99 3.83 14.59
C LEU A 218 -12.86 3.50 15.81
N LEU A 219 -12.22 3.31 16.95
CA LEU A 219 -12.91 3.13 18.22
C LEU A 219 -12.91 4.45 18.99
N ASP A 220 -14.04 4.78 19.62
CA ASP A 220 -14.16 5.88 20.56
C ASP A 220 -13.52 5.55 21.93
N GLU A 221 -13.57 6.50 22.87
CA GLU A 221 -13.02 6.32 24.22
C GLU A 221 -13.72 5.20 25.02
N ALA A 222 -14.95 4.84 24.65
CA ALA A 222 -15.71 3.74 25.24
C ALA A 222 -15.46 2.40 24.53
N GLY A 223 -14.65 2.39 23.46
CA GLY A 223 -14.39 1.22 22.65
C GLY A 223 -15.55 0.84 21.73
N LEU A 224 -16.41 1.80 21.38
CA LEU A 224 -17.46 1.62 20.37
C LEU A 224 -16.97 2.14 19.01
N ILE A 225 -17.53 1.60 17.94
CA ILE A 225 -17.30 2.06 16.56
C ILE A 225 -18.23 3.22 16.26
#